data_AF-A0A9E4BDV9-F1
#
_entry.id   AF-A0A9E4BDV9-F1
#
_cell.length_a   1.000
_cell.length_b   1.000
_cell.length_c   1.000
_cell.angle_alpha   90.00
_cell.angle_beta   90.00
_cell.angle_gamma   90.00
#
_symmetry.space_group_name_H-M   'P 1'
#
loop_
_entity.id
_entity.type
_entity.pdbx_description
1 polymer ?
#
loop_
_entity_poly.entity_id
_entity_poly.type
_entity_poly.pdbx_seq_one_letter_code
_entity_poly.pdbx_strand_id
1 'polypeptide(L)'
;MRLLILTLIPIGLLTQPLQSSVELQSGNPDFDGSGVVDFTDFLQFAGKFGARQGDERYESQFDLDGDGEVGFGDFLIFAGSFGKEAPKPMGKIYWTDSGTGNPTPMQDDKIQSANLDGSNVETLVTYENFLRLPMGMDAAGGKIYWTDATRDRIRRANLDGSNVEDVVLTRTIGGQSLGGPATTPRDVALDLTSDPPKMYWVDAGTLNLEEGKIWRANLDGSSPEALVTTGLVNPQSIALDVAGGKMYWTDSGTGGPNGLEDDKIQRANLDGSNVETLLTFQNQLRVPRGIALDVAAGKMYWTDIVRDRIRRANLDGTGPEDLILTRTIAGQSLAGSATTPRDIALDLTSDPPKMYWVDAGTANVNDGKIWRANLDGSNPEALVTSGLVNPQGIALILTP
;
A
#
# COMPACT_ATOMS: atom_id res chain seq x y z
N MET A 1 -53.39 28.75 -65.38
CA MET A 1 -53.97 27.61 -64.65
C MET A 1 -52.98 26.46 -64.66
N ARG A 2 -52.24 26.26 -63.56
CA ARG A 2 -51.72 24.96 -63.09
C ARG A 2 -51.08 25.15 -61.71
N LEU A 3 -51.50 24.27 -60.80
CA LEU A 3 -51.25 24.21 -59.36
C LEU A 3 -49.77 24.01 -59.00
N LEU A 4 -49.31 24.68 -57.94
CA LEU A 4 -48.18 24.25 -57.11
C LEU A 4 -48.69 23.21 -56.09
N ILE A 5 -47.99 22.07 -55.96
CA ILE A 5 -48.18 21.12 -54.87
C ILE A 5 -47.02 21.35 -53.87
N LEU A 6 -47.37 21.74 -52.64
CA LEU A 6 -46.47 21.73 -51.48
C LEU A 6 -46.32 20.29 -50.98
N THR A 7 -45.09 19.81 -50.82
CA THR A 7 -44.76 18.68 -49.96
C THR A 7 -44.21 19.18 -48.64
N LEU A 8 -44.91 18.89 -47.55
CA LEU A 8 -44.51 19.15 -46.16
C LEU A 8 -43.39 18.20 -45.74
N ILE A 9 -42.27 18.74 -45.24
CA ILE A 9 -41.26 18.00 -44.47
C ILE A 9 -41.44 18.42 -43.00
N PRO A 10 -41.64 17.49 -42.03
CA PRO A 10 -41.71 17.86 -40.63
C PRO A 10 -40.33 18.23 -40.09
N ILE A 11 -40.28 19.38 -39.42
CA ILE A 11 -39.14 19.85 -38.63
C ILE A 11 -39.12 19.06 -37.32
N GLY A 12 -38.23 18.08 -37.21
CA GLY A 12 -37.82 17.49 -35.94
C GLY A 12 -36.50 18.13 -35.50
N LEU A 13 -36.58 19.06 -34.54
CA LEU A 13 -35.41 19.57 -33.82
C LEU A 13 -34.77 18.40 -33.05
N LEU A 14 -33.58 17.98 -33.46
CA LEU A 14 -32.65 17.25 -32.61
C LEU A 14 -31.93 18.26 -31.71
N THR A 15 -32.50 18.55 -30.55
CA THR A 15 -31.73 19.09 -29.42
C THR A 15 -31.16 17.90 -28.65
N GLN A 16 -29.99 17.41 -29.05
CA GLN A 16 -29.17 16.64 -28.11
C GLN A 16 -28.42 17.65 -27.23
N PRO A 17 -28.57 17.61 -25.89
CA PRO A 17 -27.63 18.32 -25.04
C PRO A 17 -26.25 17.69 -25.23
N LEU A 18 -25.23 18.53 -25.39
CA LEU A 18 -23.84 18.14 -25.22
C LEU A 18 -23.70 17.53 -23.82
N GLN A 19 -23.66 16.20 -23.72
CA GLN A 19 -23.05 15.54 -22.58
C GLN A 19 -21.54 15.66 -22.75
N SER A 20 -21.00 16.81 -22.32
CA SER A 20 -19.59 16.92 -21.95
C SER A 20 -19.46 16.49 -20.49
N SER A 21 -19.55 15.20 -20.22
CA SER A 21 -19.09 14.65 -18.94
C SER A 21 -17.61 14.30 -19.10
N VAL A 22 -16.76 15.33 -19.06
CA VAL A 22 -15.45 15.14 -18.46
C VAL A 22 -15.73 15.21 -16.96
N GLU A 23 -15.98 14.07 -16.33
CA GLU A 23 -15.83 13.98 -14.87
C GLU A 23 -14.34 14.16 -14.61
N LEU A 24 -13.94 15.41 -14.37
CA LEU A 24 -12.69 15.66 -13.65
C LEU A 24 -12.85 14.94 -12.31
N GLN A 25 -11.91 14.06 -11.95
CA GLN A 25 -11.85 13.48 -10.62
C GLN A 25 -11.75 14.64 -9.62
N SER A 26 -12.88 15.05 -9.04
CA SER A 26 -12.90 16.09 -8.02
C SER A 26 -12.39 15.49 -6.72
N GLY A 27 -11.41 16.14 -6.08
CA GLY A 27 -10.94 15.78 -4.75
C GLY A 27 -12.07 15.75 -3.71
N ASN A 28 -11.83 15.09 -2.58
CA ASN A 28 -12.82 14.99 -1.49
C ASN A 28 -12.82 16.28 -0.64
N PRO A 29 -13.90 17.07 -0.60
CA PRO A 29 -13.93 18.33 0.14
C PRO A 29 -14.17 18.19 1.65
N ASP A 30 -14.30 16.96 2.15
CA ASP A 30 -14.40 16.61 3.58
C ASP A 30 -13.00 16.31 4.13
N PHE A 31 -12.36 17.35 4.66
CA PHE A 31 -10.96 17.34 5.08
C PHE A 31 -10.78 16.83 6.51
N ASP A 32 -11.80 16.94 7.37
CA ASP A 32 -11.77 16.33 8.71
C ASP A 32 -12.25 14.88 8.75
N GLY A 33 -12.86 14.40 7.67
CA GLY A 33 -13.34 13.03 7.54
C GLY A 33 -14.59 12.75 8.39
N SER A 34 -15.35 13.79 8.75
CA SER A 34 -16.59 13.68 9.53
C SER A 34 -17.73 13.02 8.74
N GLY A 35 -17.59 12.91 7.41
CA GLY A 35 -18.59 12.37 6.48
C GLY A 35 -19.54 13.43 5.94
N VAL A 36 -19.35 14.72 6.28
CA VAL A 36 -20.17 15.84 5.81
C VAL A 36 -19.25 17.00 5.52
N VAL A 37 -19.37 17.60 4.33
CA VAL A 37 -18.62 18.81 3.99
C VAL A 37 -19.26 20.00 4.71
N ASP A 38 -18.62 20.51 5.75
CA ASP A 38 -19.18 21.58 6.59
C ASP A 38 -18.20 22.73 6.89
N PHE A 39 -18.55 23.54 7.88
CA PHE A 39 -17.76 24.72 8.23
C PHE A 39 -16.37 24.38 8.78
N THR A 40 -16.20 23.20 9.38
CA THR A 40 -14.90 22.72 9.87
C THR A 40 -13.95 22.49 8.70
N ASP A 41 -14.44 21.86 7.63
CA ASP A 41 -13.69 21.69 6.38
C ASP A 41 -13.36 23.03 5.73
N PHE A 42 -14.30 23.97 5.74
CA PHE A 42 -14.05 25.32 5.23
C PHE A 42 -12.90 26.02 5.96
N LEU A 43 -12.79 25.85 7.29
CA LEU A 43 -11.69 26.44 8.07
C LEU A 43 -10.34 25.83 7.69
N GLN A 44 -10.29 24.51 7.44
CA GLN A 44 -9.08 23.85 6.96
C GLN A 44 -8.69 24.36 5.56
N PHE A 45 -9.64 24.36 4.63
CA PHE A 45 -9.46 24.85 3.26
C PHE A 45 -8.99 26.31 3.24
N ALA A 46 -9.65 27.19 3.99
CA ALA A 46 -9.32 28.61 4.05
C ALA A 46 -7.90 28.85 4.61
N GLY A 47 -7.41 27.97 5.48
CA GLY A 47 -6.02 28.00 5.96
C GLY A 47 -4.98 27.74 4.87
N LYS A 48 -5.38 27.09 3.78
CA LYS A 48 -4.54 26.68 2.67
C LYS A 48 -4.74 27.50 1.40
N PHE A 49 -5.83 28.26 1.32
CA PHE A 49 -6.16 29.10 0.16
C PHE A 49 -4.99 30.00 -0.28
N GLY A 50 -4.75 30.00 -1.58
CA GLY A 50 -3.65 30.69 -2.26
C GLY A 50 -2.29 29.98 -2.18
N ALA A 51 -2.20 28.78 -1.62
CA ALA A 51 -0.98 27.97 -1.66
C ALA A 51 -0.81 27.30 -3.03
N ARG A 52 0.43 27.22 -3.53
CA ARG A 52 0.77 26.58 -4.81
C ARG A 52 1.73 25.42 -4.62
N GLN A 53 1.69 24.46 -5.53
CA GLN A 53 2.59 23.31 -5.51
C GLN A 53 4.05 23.77 -5.41
N GLY A 54 4.73 23.35 -4.35
CA GLY A 54 6.09 23.79 -4.00
C GLY A 54 6.17 24.76 -2.81
N ASP A 55 5.06 25.36 -2.39
CA ASP A 55 4.98 26.14 -1.15
C ASP A 55 4.96 25.22 0.07
N GLU A 56 5.60 25.63 1.18
CA GLU A 56 5.57 24.87 2.45
C GLU A 56 4.15 24.64 2.99
N ARG A 57 3.21 25.53 2.65
CA ARG A 57 1.81 25.43 3.09
C ARG A 57 0.95 24.56 2.17
N TYR A 58 1.44 24.23 0.97
CA TYR A 58 0.68 23.48 0.00
C TYR A 58 0.52 22.03 0.45
N GLU A 59 -0.73 21.58 0.47
CA GLU A 59 -1.10 20.20 0.73
C GLU A 59 -2.08 19.80 -0.36
N SER A 60 -1.75 18.74 -1.10
CA SER A 60 -2.47 18.32 -2.30
C SER A 60 -3.92 17.95 -2.03
N GLN A 61 -4.26 17.54 -0.81
CA GLN A 61 -5.64 17.24 -0.43
C GLN A 61 -6.59 18.45 -0.62
N PHE A 62 -6.09 19.69 -0.59
CA PHE A 62 -6.90 20.89 -0.77
C PHE A 62 -6.94 21.40 -2.24
N ASP A 63 -6.13 20.82 -3.13
CA ASP A 63 -6.16 21.04 -4.59
C ASP A 63 -7.14 20.02 -5.20
N LEU A 64 -8.43 20.38 -5.12
CA LEU A 64 -9.57 19.55 -5.49
C LEU A 64 -9.74 19.42 -7.00
N ASP A 65 -9.26 20.37 -7.81
CA ASP A 65 -9.29 20.26 -9.28
C ASP A 65 -7.96 19.79 -9.90
N GLY A 66 -6.89 19.71 -9.10
CA GLY A 66 -5.60 19.14 -9.45
C GLY A 66 -4.76 20.04 -10.34
N ASP A 67 -5.01 21.36 -10.33
CA ASP A 67 -4.30 22.33 -11.17
C ASP A 67 -2.97 22.82 -10.55
N GLY A 68 -2.66 22.40 -9.33
CA GLY A 68 -1.46 22.75 -8.58
C GLY A 68 -1.56 24.05 -7.79
N GLU A 69 -2.75 24.67 -7.67
CA GLU A 69 -3.03 25.84 -6.83
C GLU A 69 -4.28 25.61 -5.98
N VAL A 70 -4.19 25.73 -4.66
CA VAL A 70 -5.37 25.76 -3.78
C VAL A 70 -6.06 27.11 -3.92
N GLY A 71 -6.96 27.23 -4.89
CA GLY A 71 -7.49 28.48 -5.38
C GLY A 71 -9.01 28.50 -5.53
N PHE A 72 -9.47 29.39 -6.41
CA PHE A 72 -10.90 29.59 -6.61
C PHE A 72 -11.58 28.40 -7.31
N GLY A 73 -10.84 27.65 -8.13
CA GLY A 73 -11.32 26.40 -8.75
C GLY A 73 -11.74 25.38 -7.69
N ASP A 74 -10.86 25.13 -6.73
CA ASP A 74 -11.15 24.25 -5.58
C ASP A 74 -12.27 24.78 -4.71
N PHE A 75 -12.30 26.10 -4.48
CA PHE A 75 -13.38 26.70 -3.71
C PHE A 75 -14.75 26.45 -4.36
N LEU A 76 -14.85 26.45 -5.69
CA LEU A 76 -16.10 26.13 -6.38
C LEU A 76 -16.50 24.66 -6.20
N ILE A 77 -15.53 23.73 -6.22
CA ILE A 77 -15.78 22.32 -5.93
C ILE A 77 -16.24 22.16 -4.48
N PHE A 78 -15.52 22.75 -3.53
CA PHE A 78 -15.86 22.76 -2.12
C PHE A 78 -17.26 23.31 -1.86
N ALA A 79 -17.55 24.53 -2.36
CA ALA A 79 -18.84 25.19 -2.19
C ALA A 79 -19.97 24.41 -2.86
N GLY A 80 -19.67 23.71 -3.98
CA GLY A 80 -20.60 22.80 -4.64
C GLY A 80 -20.97 21.58 -3.79
N SER A 81 -20.13 21.20 -2.84
CA SER A 81 -20.33 20.05 -1.94
C SER A 81 -20.75 20.44 -0.52
N PHE A 82 -20.68 21.72 -0.16
CA PHE A 82 -21.01 22.22 1.19
C PHE A 82 -22.42 21.82 1.64
N GLY A 83 -22.51 21.25 2.84
CA GLY A 83 -23.73 20.73 3.46
C GLY A 83 -24.21 19.39 2.90
N LYS A 84 -23.44 18.75 2.01
CA LYS A 84 -23.71 17.40 1.53
C LYS A 84 -22.92 16.38 2.34
N GLU A 85 -23.47 15.16 2.45
CA GLU A 85 -22.64 14.02 2.83
C GLU A 85 -21.48 13.94 1.85
N ALA A 86 -20.27 13.86 2.39
CA ALA A 86 -19.08 13.61 1.61
C ALA A 86 -19.25 12.27 0.87
N PRO A 87 -18.63 12.08 -0.30
CA PRO A 87 -18.47 10.75 -0.85
C PRO A 87 -17.89 9.86 0.25
N LYS A 88 -18.62 8.81 0.66
CA LYS A 88 -18.14 7.92 1.73
C LYS A 88 -16.72 7.47 1.37
N PRO A 89 -15.79 7.43 2.34
CA PRO A 89 -14.46 6.89 2.08
C PRO A 89 -14.63 5.51 1.44
N MET A 90 -14.16 5.36 0.20
CA MET A 90 -14.22 4.10 -0.55
C MET A 90 -13.25 3.05 0.00
N GLY A 91 -12.77 3.26 1.23
CA GLY A 91 -11.88 2.38 1.95
C GLY A 91 -11.04 3.12 2.98
N LYS A 92 -10.17 2.36 3.65
CA LYS A 92 -9.12 2.87 4.52
C LYS A 92 -7.76 2.30 4.11
N ILE A 93 -6.73 3.12 4.27
CA ILE A 93 -5.34 2.68 4.31
C ILE A 93 -4.95 2.35 5.75
N TYR A 94 -4.15 1.31 5.93
CA TYR A 94 -3.56 0.91 7.20
C TYR A 94 -2.05 0.80 7.01
N TRP A 95 -1.28 1.16 8.02
CA TRP A 95 0.18 0.98 7.98
C TRP A 95 0.76 0.66 9.35
N THR A 96 1.88 -0.04 9.32
CA THR A 96 2.76 -0.23 10.47
C THR A 96 3.85 0.83 10.46
N ASP A 97 4.19 1.35 11.63
CA ASP A 97 5.36 2.20 11.85
C ASP A 97 6.14 1.65 13.04
N SER A 98 7.38 1.26 12.78
CA SER A 98 8.26 0.67 13.79
C SER A 98 9.07 1.71 14.57
N GLY A 99 8.65 2.98 14.52
CA GLY A 99 9.15 4.05 15.35
C GLY A 99 10.67 4.25 15.31
N THR A 100 11.17 4.87 16.37
CA THR A 100 12.59 5.02 16.64
C THR A 100 13.14 3.79 17.38
N GLY A 101 14.39 3.45 17.11
CA GLY A 101 15.03 2.35 17.83
C GLY A 101 14.78 0.98 17.21
N ASN A 102 14.89 0.85 15.89
CA ASN A 102 15.20 -0.46 15.33
C ASN A 102 16.70 -0.76 15.57
N PRO A 103 17.10 -1.81 16.32
CA PRO A 103 16.28 -2.88 16.91
C PRO A 103 15.96 -2.74 18.43
N THR A 104 16.36 -1.67 19.11
CA THR A 104 16.02 -1.37 20.51
C THR A 104 14.70 -0.58 20.67
N PRO A 105 13.56 -1.23 21.01
CA PRO A 105 12.24 -0.60 20.91
C PRO A 105 12.13 0.66 21.76
N MET A 106 11.89 1.80 21.14
CA MET A 106 11.38 2.98 21.83
C MET A 106 9.85 2.89 21.91
N GLN A 107 9.23 3.64 22.82
CA GLN A 107 7.78 3.55 23.08
C GLN A 107 6.93 4.27 22.01
N ASP A 108 7.33 4.22 20.75
CA ASP A 108 6.71 4.93 19.63
C ASP A 108 6.31 4.04 18.44
N ASP A 109 6.44 2.71 18.58
CA ASP A 109 5.82 1.74 17.67
C ASP A 109 4.30 1.93 17.60
N LYS A 110 3.75 1.94 16.38
CA LYS A 110 2.32 2.15 16.15
C LYS A 110 1.80 1.47 14.89
N ILE A 111 0.50 1.16 14.92
CA ILE A 111 -0.31 0.86 13.74
C ILE A 111 -1.34 1.97 13.63
N GLN A 112 -1.49 2.50 12.43
CA GLN A 112 -2.37 3.61 12.15
C GLN A 112 -3.23 3.33 10.94
N SER A 113 -4.28 4.13 10.77
CA SER A 113 -5.11 4.15 9.57
C SER A 113 -5.45 5.56 9.13
N ALA A 114 -5.89 5.71 7.89
CA ALA A 114 -6.47 6.91 7.33
C ALA A 114 -7.49 6.52 6.25
N ASN A 115 -8.28 7.47 5.79
CA ASN A 115 -9.09 7.31 4.58
C ASN A 115 -8.19 7.13 3.34
N LEU A 116 -8.73 6.63 2.23
CA LEU A 116 -7.98 6.44 0.96
C LEU A 116 -7.41 7.74 0.34
N ASP A 117 -7.90 8.89 0.79
CA ASP A 117 -7.40 10.23 0.43
C ASP A 117 -6.36 10.77 1.43
N GLY A 118 -6.01 10.01 2.48
CA GLY A 118 -5.05 10.41 3.50
C GLY A 118 -5.64 11.17 4.69
N SER A 119 -6.92 11.54 4.65
CA SER A 119 -7.61 12.22 5.75
C SER A 119 -7.90 11.30 6.93
N ASN A 120 -8.27 11.88 8.09
CA ASN A 120 -8.63 11.17 9.32
C ASN A 120 -7.58 10.13 9.79
N VAL A 121 -6.34 10.58 9.99
CA VAL A 121 -5.26 9.75 10.52
C VAL A 121 -5.55 9.37 11.98
N GLU A 122 -5.71 8.07 12.22
CA GLU A 122 -6.04 7.48 13.53
C GLU A 122 -4.91 6.55 13.99
N THR A 123 -4.60 6.55 15.30
CA THR A 123 -3.70 5.56 15.90
C THR A 123 -4.53 4.42 16.52
N LEU A 124 -4.28 3.19 16.06
CA LEU A 124 -5.11 2.02 16.37
C LEU A 124 -4.47 1.12 17.44
N VAL A 125 -3.18 0.83 17.29
CA VAL A 125 -2.43 -0.08 18.16
C VAL A 125 -1.10 0.56 18.50
N THR A 126 -0.70 0.53 19.78
CA THR A 126 0.55 1.17 20.26
C THR A 126 1.38 0.22 21.12
N TYR A 127 2.49 0.74 21.62
CA TYR A 127 3.32 0.09 22.64
C TYR A 127 2.50 -0.45 23.84
N GLU A 128 1.43 0.23 24.25
CA GLU A 128 0.55 -0.17 25.36
C GLU A 128 -0.18 -1.48 25.08
N ASN A 129 -0.49 -1.76 23.82
CA ASN A 129 -1.02 -3.05 23.37
C ASN A 129 0.07 -4.09 23.15
N PHE A 130 1.25 -3.88 23.72
CA PHE A 130 2.46 -4.67 23.51
C PHE A 130 2.88 -4.75 22.05
N LEU A 131 2.65 -3.73 21.23
CA LEU A 131 3.21 -3.68 19.87
C LEU A 131 4.73 -3.47 19.91
N ARG A 132 5.53 -4.28 19.21
CA ARG A 132 6.98 -4.06 19.09
C ARG A 132 7.45 -4.32 17.67
N LEU A 133 8.27 -3.45 17.09
CA LEU A 133 8.78 -3.56 15.71
C LEU A 133 7.78 -4.20 14.72
N PRO A 134 6.60 -3.60 14.53
CA PRO A 134 5.66 -4.08 13.53
C PRO A 134 6.29 -3.97 12.13
N MET A 135 6.26 -5.06 11.36
CA MET A 135 6.81 -5.11 10.00
C MET A 135 5.67 -5.11 8.98
N GLY A 136 5.52 -6.14 8.15
CA GLY A 136 4.46 -6.24 7.16
C GLY A 136 3.08 -6.50 7.77
N MET A 137 2.05 -6.18 6.99
CA MET A 137 0.65 -6.29 7.38
C MET A 137 -0.25 -6.58 6.19
N ASP A 138 -1.40 -7.17 6.48
CA ASP A 138 -2.50 -7.34 5.54
C ASP A 138 -3.83 -7.14 6.28
N ALA A 139 -4.90 -6.82 5.56
CA ALA A 139 -6.19 -6.50 6.13
C ALA A 139 -7.30 -7.19 5.34
N ALA A 140 -8.09 -8.02 6.01
CA ALA A 140 -9.21 -8.71 5.38
C ALA A 140 -10.22 -9.19 6.42
N GLY A 141 -11.47 -9.42 6.01
CA GLY A 141 -12.49 -10.03 6.88
C GLY A 141 -12.83 -9.21 8.14
N GLY A 142 -12.71 -7.89 8.07
CA GLY A 142 -12.96 -7.00 9.22
C GLY A 142 -11.84 -6.98 10.26
N LYS A 143 -10.64 -7.42 9.90
CA LYS A 143 -9.47 -7.44 10.78
C LYS A 143 -8.22 -6.96 10.06
N ILE A 144 -7.31 -6.39 10.84
CA ILE A 144 -5.92 -6.13 10.44
C ILE A 144 -5.03 -7.23 11.02
N TYR A 145 -4.04 -7.68 10.26
CA TYR A 145 -3.06 -8.69 10.61
C TYR A 145 -1.67 -8.08 10.44
N TRP A 146 -0.75 -8.34 11.37
CA TRP A 146 0.61 -7.84 11.25
C TRP A 146 1.62 -8.78 11.88
N THR A 147 2.85 -8.66 11.42
CA THR A 147 4.02 -9.34 11.97
C THR A 147 4.68 -8.45 13.04
N ASP A 148 5.04 -9.03 14.19
CA ASP A 148 5.80 -8.40 15.28
C ASP A 148 7.14 -9.13 15.40
N ALA A 149 8.18 -8.56 14.78
CA ALA A 149 9.44 -9.26 14.52
C ALA A 149 10.24 -9.58 15.80
N THR A 150 10.17 -8.74 16.83
CA THR A 150 10.93 -8.97 18.08
C THR A 150 10.29 -9.98 19.02
N ARG A 151 9.04 -10.33 18.78
CA ARG A 151 8.26 -11.21 19.63
C ARG A 151 7.87 -12.50 18.95
N ASP A 152 8.47 -12.78 17.79
CA ASP A 152 8.29 -14.04 17.07
C ASP A 152 6.81 -14.36 16.88
N ARG A 153 6.02 -13.43 16.31
CA ARG A 153 4.57 -13.65 16.20
C ARG A 153 3.87 -12.87 15.10
N ILE A 154 2.71 -13.40 14.73
CA ILE A 154 1.70 -12.75 13.92
C ILE A 154 0.50 -12.47 14.81
N ARG A 155 0.01 -11.25 14.76
CA ARG A 155 -1.09 -10.76 15.58
C ARG A 155 -2.19 -10.22 14.69
N ARG A 156 -3.39 -10.08 15.25
CA ARG A 156 -4.50 -9.41 14.59
C ARG A 156 -5.32 -8.58 15.56
N ALA A 157 -6.11 -7.67 15.02
CA ALA A 157 -7.08 -6.85 15.74
C ALA A 157 -8.28 -6.60 14.83
N ASN A 158 -9.36 -6.07 15.40
CA ASN A 158 -10.42 -5.46 14.60
C ASN A 158 -9.87 -4.24 13.85
N LEU A 159 -10.59 -3.80 12.80
CA LEU A 159 -10.20 -2.63 11.99
C LEU A 159 -10.09 -1.32 12.77
N ASP A 160 -10.70 -1.23 13.95
CA ASP A 160 -10.61 -0.10 14.88
C ASP A 160 -9.47 -0.22 15.90
N GLY A 161 -8.62 -1.25 15.77
CA GLY A 161 -7.52 -1.54 16.70
C GLY A 161 -7.94 -2.29 17.97
N SER A 162 -9.24 -2.52 18.19
CA SER A 162 -9.72 -3.28 19.36
C SER A 162 -9.45 -4.78 19.24
N ASN A 163 -9.51 -5.49 20.37
CA ASN A 163 -9.37 -6.95 20.44
C ASN A 163 -8.07 -7.49 19.82
N VAL A 164 -6.95 -6.87 20.20
CA VAL A 164 -5.61 -7.34 19.83
C VAL A 164 -5.37 -8.74 20.39
N GLU A 165 -5.05 -9.69 19.51
CA GLU A 165 -4.78 -11.09 19.88
C GLU A 165 -3.56 -11.65 19.12
N ASP A 166 -2.87 -12.60 19.76
CA ASP A 166 -1.78 -13.35 19.14
C ASP A 166 -2.40 -14.51 18.31
N VAL A 167 -2.03 -14.60 17.03
CA VAL A 167 -2.55 -15.63 16.10
C VAL A 167 -1.56 -16.78 15.98
N VAL A 168 -0.30 -16.46 15.68
CA VAL A 168 0.79 -17.44 15.54
C VAL A 168 1.96 -16.99 16.40
N LEU A 169 2.49 -17.90 17.22
CA LEU A 169 3.82 -17.75 17.81
C LEU A 169 4.82 -18.44 16.88
N THR A 170 5.56 -17.67 16.07
CA THR A 170 6.43 -18.22 15.02
C THR A 170 7.60 -19.03 15.60
N ARG A 171 7.97 -18.81 16.87
CA ARG A 171 8.94 -19.67 17.58
C ARG A 171 8.35 -20.99 18.09
N THR A 172 7.03 -21.08 18.24
CA THR A 172 6.32 -22.28 18.72
C THR A 172 5.17 -22.61 17.79
N ILE A 173 5.49 -23.25 16.67
CA ILE A 173 4.53 -23.61 15.64
C ILE A 173 4.04 -25.04 15.88
N GLY A 174 2.72 -25.23 16.05
CA GLY A 174 2.12 -26.55 16.33
C GLY A 174 2.47 -27.13 17.70
N GLY A 175 2.75 -26.29 18.70
CA GLY A 175 3.16 -26.71 20.04
C GLY A 175 4.59 -27.26 20.15
N GLN A 176 5.32 -27.29 19.03
CA GLN A 176 6.75 -27.60 19.00
C GLN A 176 7.54 -26.29 19.05
N SER A 177 8.39 -26.14 20.06
CA SER A 177 9.39 -25.07 20.04
C SER A 177 10.36 -25.36 18.90
N LEU A 178 10.58 -24.40 18.00
CA LEU A 178 11.52 -24.58 16.88
C LEU A 178 12.97 -24.72 17.34
N GLY A 179 13.28 -24.56 18.63
CA GLY A 179 14.58 -24.92 19.22
C GLY A 179 15.80 -24.13 18.70
N GLY A 180 15.58 -23.13 17.85
CA GLY A 180 16.61 -22.34 17.17
C GLY A 180 16.66 -20.87 17.62
N PRO A 181 17.53 -20.05 16.97
CA PRO A 181 17.52 -18.59 17.08
C PRO A 181 16.14 -17.98 16.72
N ALA A 182 15.99 -16.68 16.98
CA ALA A 182 14.73 -15.97 16.79
C ALA A 182 14.24 -16.09 15.32
N THR A 183 12.92 -16.17 15.17
CA THR A 183 12.26 -16.04 13.86
C THR A 183 12.14 -14.56 13.52
N THR A 184 12.08 -14.22 12.24
CA THR A 184 11.88 -12.83 11.84
C THR A 184 10.74 -12.77 10.83
N PRO A 185 9.47 -12.93 11.27
CA PRO A 185 8.34 -12.74 10.37
C PRO A 185 8.37 -11.31 9.81
N ARG A 186 8.39 -11.19 8.48
CA ARG A 186 8.55 -9.92 7.78
C ARG A 186 7.26 -9.40 7.20
N ASP A 187 6.41 -10.28 6.68
CA ASP A 187 5.17 -9.91 6.00
C ASP A 187 4.19 -11.08 5.97
N VAL A 188 2.91 -10.77 5.80
CA VAL A 188 1.79 -11.73 5.82
C VAL A 188 0.82 -11.43 4.69
N ALA A 189 0.24 -12.46 4.07
CA ALA A 189 -0.81 -12.34 3.07
C ALA A 189 -1.95 -13.33 3.35
N LEU A 190 -3.18 -12.95 3.03
CA LEU A 190 -4.39 -13.68 3.42
C LEU A 190 -5.11 -14.28 2.20
N ASP A 191 -5.61 -15.50 2.37
CA ASP A 191 -6.54 -16.17 1.46
C ASP A 191 -7.84 -16.49 2.22
N LEU A 192 -8.84 -15.63 2.01
CA LEU A 192 -10.19 -15.80 2.57
C LEU A 192 -11.07 -16.76 1.79
N THR A 193 -10.63 -17.21 0.61
CA THR A 193 -11.44 -18.06 -0.28
C THR A 193 -11.30 -19.55 0.06
N SER A 194 -10.18 -19.93 0.67
CA SER A 194 -9.97 -21.26 1.23
C SER A 194 -10.94 -21.58 2.37
N ASP A 195 -11.28 -22.85 2.54
CA ASP A 195 -12.04 -23.37 3.69
C ASP A 195 -11.23 -24.47 4.43
N PRO A 196 -10.68 -24.18 5.62
CA PRO A 196 -10.73 -22.89 6.32
C PRO A 196 -9.85 -21.82 5.65
N PRO A 197 -10.14 -20.52 5.86
CA PRO A 197 -9.30 -19.43 5.39
C PRO A 197 -7.84 -19.58 5.84
N LYS A 198 -6.90 -19.19 4.98
CA LYS A 198 -5.46 -19.39 5.18
C LYS A 198 -4.69 -18.07 5.22
N MET A 199 -3.63 -18.06 6.01
CA MET A 199 -2.62 -17.00 6.02
C MET A 199 -1.28 -17.58 5.60
N TYR A 200 -0.51 -16.78 4.87
CA TYR A 200 0.83 -17.09 4.39
C TYR A 200 1.78 -16.02 4.92
N TRP A 201 2.98 -16.38 5.32
CA TRP A 201 3.96 -15.37 5.75
C TRP A 201 5.38 -15.74 5.35
N VAL A 202 6.17 -14.71 5.14
CA VAL A 202 7.62 -14.82 4.96
C VAL A 202 8.31 -14.60 6.30
N ASP A 203 9.26 -15.49 6.59
CA ASP A 203 10.13 -15.43 7.74
C ASP A 203 11.57 -15.33 7.25
N ALA A 204 12.28 -14.26 7.63
CA ALA A 204 13.65 -14.07 7.21
C ALA A 204 14.66 -14.95 7.98
N GLY A 205 14.19 -15.75 8.93
CA GLY A 205 15.04 -16.55 9.80
C GLY A 205 15.96 -15.67 10.61
N THR A 206 17.19 -16.14 10.81
CA THR A 206 18.28 -15.34 11.36
C THR A 206 19.42 -15.33 10.37
N LEU A 207 19.77 -14.13 9.85
CA LEU A 207 20.86 -13.95 8.90
C LEU A 207 22.12 -14.74 9.30
N ASN A 208 22.64 -15.54 8.36
CA ASN A 208 23.82 -16.40 8.51
C ASN A 208 23.70 -17.55 9.52
N LEU A 209 22.53 -17.77 10.14
CA LEU A 209 22.31 -18.82 11.14
C LEU A 209 21.19 -19.79 10.73
N GLU A 210 20.09 -19.27 10.19
CA GLU A 210 18.98 -20.06 9.67
C GLU A 210 18.46 -19.47 8.36
N GLU A 211 18.21 -20.32 7.37
CA GLU A 211 17.57 -19.92 6.11
C GLU A 211 16.14 -19.39 6.37
N GLY A 212 15.73 -18.44 5.54
CA GLY A 212 14.36 -17.96 5.53
C GLY A 212 13.37 -19.05 5.12
N LYS A 213 12.10 -18.84 5.45
CA LYS A 213 11.02 -19.78 5.15
C LYS A 213 9.76 -19.05 4.71
N ILE A 214 8.95 -19.72 3.91
CA ILE A 214 7.55 -19.35 3.70
C ILE A 214 6.69 -20.38 4.42
N TRP A 215 5.76 -19.87 5.20
CA TRP A 215 4.84 -20.67 5.99
C TRP A 215 3.39 -20.39 5.59
N ARG A 216 2.52 -21.33 5.95
CA ARG A 216 1.07 -21.21 5.87
C ARG A 216 0.43 -21.73 7.15
N ALA A 217 -0.69 -21.14 7.54
CA ALA A 217 -1.57 -21.65 8.60
C ALA A 217 -3.04 -21.30 8.28
N ASN A 218 -3.97 -21.82 9.07
CA ASN A 218 -5.33 -21.30 9.12
C ASN A 218 -5.31 -19.87 9.69
N LEU A 219 -6.34 -19.06 9.39
CA LEU A 219 -6.47 -17.67 9.89
C LEU A 219 -6.54 -17.54 11.42
N ASP A 220 -6.81 -18.64 12.12
CA ASP A 220 -6.79 -18.77 13.58
C ASP A 220 -5.44 -19.27 14.13
N GLY A 221 -4.44 -19.45 13.26
CA GLY A 221 -3.10 -19.93 13.58
C GLY A 221 -2.96 -21.45 13.66
N SER A 222 -4.04 -22.22 13.51
CA SER A 222 -3.98 -23.68 13.54
C SER A 222 -3.44 -24.28 12.23
N SER A 223 -3.05 -25.55 12.27
CA SER A 223 -2.50 -26.30 11.13
C SER A 223 -1.35 -25.61 10.38
N PRO A 224 -0.30 -25.14 11.08
CA PRO A 224 0.80 -24.48 10.43
C PRO A 224 1.72 -25.45 9.67
N GLU A 225 2.26 -24.98 8.56
CA GLU A 225 3.04 -25.77 7.60
C GLU A 225 4.12 -24.91 6.95
N ALA A 226 5.35 -25.42 6.85
CA ALA A 226 6.41 -24.77 6.10
C ALA A 226 6.32 -25.20 4.63
N LEU A 227 6.13 -24.24 3.72
CA LEU A 227 5.91 -24.48 2.30
C LEU A 227 7.22 -24.44 1.50
N VAL A 228 8.03 -23.40 1.74
CA VAL A 228 9.35 -23.26 1.11
C VAL A 228 10.37 -23.13 2.22
N THR A 229 11.33 -24.06 2.26
CA THR A 229 12.26 -24.23 3.39
C THR A 229 13.72 -24.07 3.01
N THR A 230 14.02 -23.85 1.74
CA THR A 230 15.39 -23.75 1.23
C THR A 230 15.52 -22.64 0.20
N GLY A 231 16.69 -22.00 0.17
CA GLY A 231 17.05 -21.04 -0.88
C GLY A 231 16.45 -19.65 -0.70
N LEU A 232 15.84 -19.38 0.46
CA LEU A 232 15.46 -18.06 0.92
C LEU A 232 16.56 -17.51 1.84
N VAL A 233 17.13 -16.38 1.45
CA VAL A 233 18.24 -15.75 2.17
C VAL A 233 17.71 -14.65 3.09
N ASN A 234 16.91 -13.74 2.56
CA ASN A 234 16.32 -12.63 3.31
C ASN A 234 14.99 -12.20 2.67
N PRO A 235 13.96 -13.06 2.70
CA PRO A 235 12.65 -12.76 2.16
C PRO A 235 12.01 -11.55 2.86
N GLN A 236 11.39 -10.66 2.09
CA GLN A 236 10.88 -9.38 2.60
C GLN A 236 9.36 -9.28 2.58
N SER A 237 8.71 -9.65 1.46
CA SER A 237 7.26 -9.51 1.27
C SER A 237 6.69 -10.68 0.48
N ILE A 238 5.38 -10.91 0.62
CA ILE A 238 4.64 -11.98 -0.07
C ILE A 238 3.28 -11.47 -0.57
N ALA A 239 2.89 -11.87 -1.78
CA ALA A 239 1.57 -11.62 -2.34
C ALA A 239 0.99 -12.89 -3.00
N LEU A 240 -0.33 -13.00 -3.02
CA LEU A 240 -1.03 -14.20 -3.47
C LEU A 240 -1.85 -13.93 -4.74
N ASP A 241 -1.67 -14.79 -5.73
CA ASP A 241 -2.66 -15.01 -6.79
C ASP A 241 -3.45 -16.26 -6.42
N VAL A 242 -4.50 -16.06 -5.63
CA VAL A 242 -5.31 -17.16 -5.08
C VAL A 242 -6.03 -17.91 -6.20
N ALA A 243 -6.57 -17.20 -7.19
CA ALA A 243 -7.30 -17.79 -8.31
C ALA A 243 -6.40 -18.61 -9.24
N GLY A 244 -5.17 -18.13 -9.49
CA GLY A 244 -4.14 -18.84 -10.25
C GLY A 244 -3.37 -19.89 -9.44
N GLY A 245 -3.61 -19.98 -8.12
CA GLY A 245 -2.96 -20.93 -7.24
C GLY A 245 -1.46 -20.66 -7.05
N LYS A 246 -1.04 -19.39 -7.07
CA LYS A 246 0.37 -18.98 -6.96
C LYS A 246 0.61 -18.04 -5.77
N MET A 247 1.80 -18.12 -5.21
CA MET A 247 2.36 -17.11 -4.30
C MET A 247 3.63 -16.52 -4.89
N TYR A 248 3.84 -15.23 -4.67
CA TYR A 248 4.97 -14.43 -5.15
C TYR A 248 5.66 -13.80 -3.95
N TRP A 249 6.99 -13.79 -3.95
CA TRP A 249 7.74 -13.15 -2.87
C TRP A 249 8.99 -12.46 -3.39
N THR A 250 9.46 -11.51 -2.60
CA THR A 250 10.72 -10.83 -2.78
C THR A 250 11.75 -11.40 -1.81
N ASP A 251 12.97 -11.59 -2.30
CA ASP A 251 14.12 -11.95 -1.48
C ASP A 251 15.24 -10.95 -1.76
N SER A 252 15.63 -10.22 -0.72
CA SER A 252 16.66 -9.18 -0.81
C SER A 252 18.09 -9.70 -0.63
N GLY A 253 18.24 -11.03 -0.55
CA GLY A 253 19.53 -11.67 -0.47
C GLY A 253 20.33 -11.22 0.76
N THR A 254 21.64 -11.24 0.63
CA THR A 254 22.54 -10.77 1.70
C THR A 254 22.62 -9.23 1.80
N GLY A 255 21.96 -8.51 0.90
CA GLY A 255 21.55 -7.11 1.06
C GLY A 255 22.62 -6.10 1.50
N GLY A 256 23.30 -5.49 0.53
CA GLY A 256 24.03 -4.24 0.72
C GLY A 256 24.38 -3.55 -0.60
N PRO A 257 24.74 -2.25 -0.62
CA PRO A 257 25.23 -1.59 -1.83
C PRO A 257 26.43 -2.31 -2.46
N ASN A 258 27.15 -3.12 -1.64
CA ASN A 258 28.31 -3.94 -1.99
C ASN A 258 28.05 -5.47 -1.90
N GLY A 259 26.80 -5.92 -1.75
CA GLY A 259 26.43 -7.32 -1.55
C GLY A 259 26.55 -8.20 -2.80
N LEU A 260 26.57 -9.53 -2.60
CA LEU A 260 26.54 -10.52 -3.68
C LEU A 260 25.21 -10.39 -4.46
N GLU A 261 25.23 -10.69 -5.76
CA GLU A 261 24.10 -10.51 -6.68
C GLU A 261 22.98 -11.57 -6.49
N ASP A 262 22.47 -11.71 -5.26
CA ASP A 262 21.51 -12.75 -4.87
C ASP A 262 20.06 -12.27 -4.64
N ASP A 263 19.77 -11.01 -4.99
CA ASP A 263 18.41 -10.44 -5.04
C ASP A 263 17.51 -11.20 -6.02
N LYS A 264 16.30 -11.58 -5.59
CA LYS A 264 15.33 -12.33 -6.41
C LYS A 264 13.89 -11.86 -6.19
N ILE A 265 13.09 -11.99 -7.24
CA ILE A 265 11.63 -12.14 -7.13
C ILE A 265 11.30 -13.53 -7.64
N GLN A 266 10.52 -14.27 -6.88
CA GLN A 266 10.22 -15.66 -7.14
C GLN A 266 8.73 -15.92 -6.99
N ARG A 267 8.26 -17.03 -7.55
CA ARG A 267 6.92 -17.57 -7.28
C ARG A 267 6.93 -19.06 -7.07
N ALA A 268 5.84 -19.58 -6.52
CA ALA A 268 5.57 -21.00 -6.39
C ALA A 268 4.06 -21.24 -6.41
N ASN A 269 3.64 -22.51 -6.43
CA ASN A 269 2.27 -22.87 -6.11
C ASN A 269 1.95 -22.53 -4.63
N LEU A 270 0.67 -22.35 -4.30
CA LEU A 270 0.21 -22.14 -2.91
C LEU A 270 0.53 -23.30 -1.94
N ASP A 271 0.96 -24.45 -2.45
CA ASP A 271 1.45 -25.59 -1.64
C ASP A 271 2.98 -25.62 -1.50
N GLY A 272 3.70 -24.60 -1.99
CA GLY A 272 5.17 -24.53 -1.95
C GLY A 272 5.88 -25.22 -3.10
N SER A 273 5.17 -25.98 -3.94
CA SER A 273 5.79 -26.67 -5.07
C SER A 273 6.09 -25.73 -6.25
N ASN A 274 6.99 -26.17 -7.15
CA ASN A 274 7.35 -25.44 -8.37
C ASN A 274 7.86 -24.02 -8.13
N VAL A 275 8.86 -23.89 -7.25
CA VAL A 275 9.59 -22.63 -7.05
C VAL A 275 10.28 -22.22 -8.35
N GLU A 276 9.97 -21.01 -8.82
CA GLU A 276 10.50 -20.40 -10.03
C GLU A 276 11.11 -19.04 -9.70
N THR A 277 12.31 -18.76 -10.21
CA THR A 277 12.92 -17.43 -10.14
C THR A 277 12.49 -16.61 -11.35
N LEU A 278 11.83 -15.48 -11.10
CA LEU A 278 11.25 -14.61 -12.15
C LEU A 278 12.20 -13.47 -12.52
N LEU A 279 12.73 -12.78 -11.51
CA LEU A 279 13.65 -11.65 -11.68
C LEU A 279 14.87 -11.82 -10.79
N THR A 280 16.02 -11.36 -11.29
CA THR A 280 17.31 -11.38 -10.60
C THR A 280 18.06 -10.07 -10.81
N PHE A 281 19.29 -9.98 -10.31
CA PHE A 281 20.21 -8.89 -10.64
C PHE A 281 20.35 -8.61 -12.14
N GLN A 282 20.26 -9.62 -13.02
CA GLN A 282 20.31 -9.44 -14.48
C GLN A 282 19.15 -8.59 -15.01
N ASN A 283 18.02 -8.59 -14.32
CA ASN A 283 16.86 -7.73 -14.61
C ASN A 283 16.97 -6.36 -13.91
N GLN A 284 18.17 -6.02 -13.43
CA GLN A 284 18.45 -4.83 -12.65
C GLN A 284 17.58 -4.80 -11.40
N LEU A 285 17.42 -5.91 -10.69
CA LEU A 285 16.76 -5.96 -9.38
C LEU A 285 17.78 -5.66 -8.28
N ARG A 286 17.46 -4.80 -7.30
CA ARG A 286 18.31 -4.59 -6.11
C ARG A 286 17.51 -4.36 -4.84
N VAL A 287 17.71 -5.20 -3.83
CA VAL A 287 17.04 -5.10 -2.52
C VAL A 287 15.51 -4.88 -2.69
N PRO A 288 14.80 -5.78 -3.39
CA PRO A 288 13.36 -5.71 -3.51
C PRO A 288 12.70 -5.87 -2.13
N ARG A 289 11.61 -5.13 -1.88
CA ARG A 289 10.82 -5.28 -0.65
C ARG A 289 9.35 -5.59 -0.96
N GLY A 290 8.42 -4.67 -0.75
CA GLY A 290 7.00 -4.90 -0.97
C GLY A 290 6.70 -5.39 -2.37
N ILE A 291 5.74 -6.30 -2.48
CA ILE A 291 5.20 -6.78 -3.75
C ILE A 291 3.68 -6.82 -3.69
N ALA A 292 3.03 -6.35 -4.76
CA ALA A 292 1.58 -6.45 -4.93
C ALA A 292 1.23 -6.88 -6.36
N LEU A 293 0.06 -7.50 -6.54
CA LEU A 293 -0.33 -8.12 -7.80
C LEU A 293 -1.62 -7.51 -8.33
N ASP A 294 -1.61 -7.16 -9.61
CA ASP A 294 -2.84 -7.02 -10.41
C ASP A 294 -2.98 -8.30 -11.23
N VAL A 295 -3.65 -9.29 -10.64
CA VAL A 295 -3.82 -10.62 -11.22
C VAL A 295 -4.60 -10.54 -12.53
N ALA A 296 -5.62 -9.69 -12.60
CA ALA A 296 -6.48 -9.56 -13.78
C ALA A 296 -5.71 -8.99 -14.98
N ALA A 297 -4.84 -8.00 -14.75
CA ALA A 297 -3.96 -7.47 -15.80
C ALA A 297 -2.68 -8.31 -16.02
N GLY A 298 -2.45 -9.33 -15.20
CA GLY A 298 -1.26 -10.16 -15.26
C GLY A 298 0.02 -9.40 -14.90
N LYS A 299 -0.05 -8.48 -13.94
CA LYS A 299 1.07 -7.61 -13.52
C LYS A 299 1.46 -7.83 -12.06
N MET A 300 2.75 -7.69 -11.79
CA MET A 300 3.30 -7.53 -10.43
C MET A 300 4.00 -6.18 -10.30
N TYR A 301 3.91 -5.60 -9.11
CA TYR A 301 4.45 -4.31 -8.73
C TYR A 301 5.33 -4.49 -7.50
N TRP A 302 6.49 -3.84 -7.45
CA TRP A 302 7.37 -3.94 -6.28
C TRP A 302 8.16 -2.66 -6.01
N THR A 303 8.64 -2.55 -4.78
CA THR A 303 9.59 -1.51 -4.35
C THR A 303 11.03 -2.02 -4.49
N ASP A 304 11.92 -1.22 -5.07
CA ASP A 304 13.37 -1.46 -5.19
C ASP A 304 14.11 -0.32 -4.48
N ILE A 305 14.64 -0.61 -3.29
CA ILE A 305 15.15 0.44 -2.39
C ILE A 305 16.45 1.02 -2.90
N VAL A 306 17.38 0.19 -3.35
CA VAL A 306 18.72 0.68 -3.73
C VAL A 306 18.66 1.53 -5.00
N ARG A 307 17.68 1.28 -5.88
CA ARG A 307 17.47 2.14 -7.05
C ARG A 307 16.54 3.31 -6.80
N ASP A 308 15.87 3.41 -5.66
CA ASP A 308 14.83 4.41 -5.40
C ASP A 308 13.68 4.28 -6.43
N ARG A 309 13.09 3.09 -6.56
CA ARG A 309 12.07 2.83 -7.60
C ARG A 309 10.83 2.10 -7.11
N ILE A 310 9.70 2.45 -7.71
CA ILE A 310 8.55 1.55 -7.88
C ILE A 310 8.63 0.97 -9.29
N ARG A 311 8.50 -0.34 -9.43
CA ARG A 311 8.68 -1.06 -10.70
C ARG A 311 7.54 -2.02 -10.95
N ARG A 312 7.36 -2.41 -12.21
CA ARG A 312 6.33 -3.33 -12.67
C ARG A 312 6.89 -4.33 -13.67
N ALA A 313 6.30 -5.52 -13.72
CA ALA A 313 6.55 -6.54 -14.73
C ALA A 313 5.29 -7.38 -14.94
N ASN A 314 5.29 -8.24 -15.95
CA ASN A 314 4.31 -9.32 -16.05
C ASN A 314 4.50 -10.33 -14.91
N LEU A 315 3.44 -11.06 -14.55
CA LEU A 315 3.49 -12.12 -13.52
C LEU A 315 4.48 -13.26 -13.84
N ASP A 316 4.94 -13.40 -15.08
CA ASP A 316 5.98 -14.36 -15.46
C ASP A 316 7.41 -13.79 -15.41
N GLY A 317 7.58 -12.56 -14.91
CA GLY A 317 8.87 -11.87 -14.83
C GLY A 317 9.27 -11.16 -16.13
N THR A 318 8.50 -11.25 -17.20
CA THR A 318 8.84 -10.56 -18.45
C THR A 318 8.45 -9.08 -18.42
N GLY A 319 9.12 -8.27 -19.24
CA GLY A 319 8.85 -6.84 -19.40
C GLY A 319 9.00 -5.99 -18.12
N PRO A 320 10.09 -6.11 -17.34
CA PRO A 320 10.31 -5.23 -16.20
C PRO A 320 10.53 -3.79 -16.65
N GLU A 321 9.84 -2.86 -16.01
CA GLU A 321 9.93 -1.42 -16.28
C GLU A 321 9.90 -0.60 -14.99
N ASP A 322 10.48 0.61 -15.06
CA ASP A 322 10.46 1.58 -13.97
C ASP A 322 9.21 2.45 -14.11
N LEU A 323 8.39 2.54 -13.06
CA LEU A 323 7.19 3.39 -13.04
C LEU A 323 7.49 4.74 -12.39
N ILE A 324 8.12 4.71 -11.20
CA ILE A 324 8.39 5.91 -10.40
C ILE A 324 9.83 5.88 -9.93
N LEU A 325 10.53 7.01 -10.10
CA LEU A 325 11.83 7.34 -9.50
C LEU A 325 11.56 8.10 -8.19
N THR A 326 11.67 7.43 -7.04
CA THR A 326 11.13 7.97 -5.78
C THR A 326 11.95 9.14 -5.22
N ARG A 327 13.22 9.29 -5.59
CA ARG A 327 14.03 10.49 -5.27
C ARG A 327 13.71 11.69 -6.18
N THR A 328 12.87 11.52 -7.19
CA THR A 328 12.44 12.58 -8.11
C THR A 328 10.98 12.37 -8.49
N ILE A 329 10.08 12.93 -7.69
CA ILE A 329 8.64 12.83 -7.91
C ILE A 329 8.18 14.05 -8.74
N ALA A 330 7.40 13.82 -9.80
CA ALA A 330 6.90 14.86 -10.71
C ALA A 330 7.99 15.81 -11.27
N GLY A 331 9.20 15.29 -11.48
CA GLY A 331 10.34 16.09 -11.99
C GLY A 331 11.00 17.00 -10.95
N GLN A 332 10.50 17.03 -9.71
CA GLN A 332 11.13 17.73 -8.60
C GLN A 332 12.10 16.78 -7.90
N SER A 333 13.38 17.16 -7.88
CA SER A 333 14.38 16.45 -7.09
C SER A 333 14.04 16.62 -5.62
N LEU A 334 13.86 15.52 -4.89
CA LEU A 334 13.77 15.54 -3.43
C LEU A 334 15.17 15.67 -2.80
N ALA A 335 16.05 16.48 -3.41
CA ALA A 335 17.43 16.63 -3.01
C ALA A 335 17.53 16.96 -1.52
N GLY A 336 18.07 16.03 -0.74
CA GLY A 336 18.22 16.16 0.72
C GLY A 336 17.26 15.30 1.56
N SER A 337 16.22 14.71 0.95
CA SER A 337 15.36 13.71 1.59
C SER A 337 15.72 12.32 1.05
N ALA A 338 16.17 11.44 1.92
CA ALA A 338 16.35 10.03 1.55
C ALA A 338 14.96 9.44 1.23
N THR A 339 14.91 8.54 0.28
CA THR A 339 13.70 7.76 -0.04
C THR A 339 14.02 6.30 0.23
N THR A 340 13.09 5.63 0.88
CA THR A 340 13.19 4.22 1.22
C THR A 340 11.81 3.59 1.02
N PRO A 341 11.37 3.36 -0.24
CA PRO A 341 10.08 2.74 -0.50
C PRO A 341 10.10 1.30 0.00
N ARG A 342 9.24 0.96 0.96
CA ARG A 342 9.31 -0.34 1.64
C ARG A 342 8.22 -1.29 1.24
N ASP A 343 6.98 -0.85 1.25
CA ASP A 343 5.85 -1.71 0.97
C ASP A 343 4.81 -1.03 0.07
N ILE A 344 4.01 -1.82 -0.63
CA ILE A 344 3.10 -1.36 -1.68
C ILE A 344 1.79 -2.16 -1.64
N ALA A 345 0.67 -1.46 -1.82
CA ALA A 345 -0.66 -2.05 -1.97
C ALA A 345 -1.41 -1.41 -3.15
N LEU A 346 -2.34 -2.14 -3.74
CA LEU A 346 -3.09 -1.70 -4.93
C LEU A 346 -4.58 -1.59 -4.63
N ASP A 347 -5.16 -0.46 -5.00
CA ASP A 347 -6.60 -0.31 -5.17
C ASP A 347 -6.93 -0.53 -6.64
N LEU A 348 -7.39 -1.74 -6.95
CA LEU A 348 -7.80 -2.14 -8.30
C LEU A 348 -9.27 -1.79 -8.59
N THR A 349 -9.99 -1.22 -7.62
CA THR A 349 -11.42 -0.91 -7.72
C THR A 349 -11.68 0.54 -8.11
N SER A 350 -10.72 1.44 -7.89
CA SER A 350 -10.77 2.81 -8.37
C SER A 350 -10.63 2.92 -9.89
N ASP A 351 -11.11 4.04 -10.43
CA ASP A 351 -10.94 4.42 -11.84
C ASP A 351 -10.35 5.84 -11.95
N PRO A 352 -9.07 5.99 -12.38
CA PRO A 352 -8.15 4.90 -12.69
C PRO A 352 -7.68 4.16 -11.41
N PRO A 353 -7.29 2.87 -11.52
CA PRO A 353 -6.71 2.12 -10.43
C PRO A 353 -5.47 2.81 -9.83
N LYS A 354 -5.31 2.67 -8.52
CA LYS A 354 -4.27 3.35 -7.75
C LYS A 354 -3.31 2.36 -7.08
N MET A 355 -2.06 2.78 -6.94
CA MET A 355 -1.09 2.14 -6.05
C MET A 355 -0.77 3.07 -4.90
N TYR A 356 -0.53 2.48 -3.73
CA TYR A 356 -0.17 3.15 -2.49
C TYR A 356 1.13 2.54 -2.00
N TRP A 357 2.08 3.36 -1.52
CA TRP A 357 3.30 2.83 -0.93
C TRP A 357 3.73 3.62 0.30
N VAL A 358 4.38 2.92 1.23
CA VAL A 358 5.08 3.54 2.35
C VAL A 358 6.53 3.83 1.95
N ASP A 359 6.96 5.04 2.24
CA ASP A 359 8.34 5.48 2.14
C ASP A 359 8.85 5.84 3.53
N ALA A 360 9.89 5.15 3.98
CA ALA A 360 10.44 5.37 5.33
C ALA A 360 11.36 6.58 5.44
N GLY A 361 11.61 7.29 4.34
CA GLY A 361 12.43 8.49 4.35
C GLY A 361 13.85 8.21 4.85
N THR A 362 14.31 9.07 5.75
CA THR A 362 15.60 8.98 6.42
C THR A 362 15.45 8.18 7.72
N ALA A 363 16.33 7.21 7.94
CA ALA A 363 16.27 6.34 9.12
C ALA A 363 16.23 7.14 10.44
N ASN A 364 15.20 6.87 11.27
CA ASN A 364 14.94 7.52 12.55
C ASN A 364 14.63 9.02 12.48
N VAL A 365 14.21 9.52 11.32
CA VAL A 365 13.73 10.89 11.12
C VAL A 365 12.24 10.84 10.81
N ASN A 366 11.49 11.81 11.30
CA ASN A 366 10.05 11.93 11.03
C ASN A 366 9.79 12.59 9.66
N ASP A 367 10.37 12.03 8.61
CA ASP A 367 10.22 12.46 7.21
C ASP A 367 9.64 11.36 6.30
N GLY A 368 9.18 10.26 6.89
CA GLY A 368 8.47 9.19 6.19
C GLY A 368 7.13 9.67 5.64
N LYS A 369 6.66 8.99 4.59
CA LYS A 369 5.45 9.37 3.86
C LYS A 369 4.67 8.15 3.42
N ILE A 370 3.36 8.32 3.27
CA ILE A 370 2.54 7.46 2.44
C ILE A 370 2.26 8.19 1.14
N TRP A 371 2.48 7.51 0.03
CA TRP A 371 2.26 8.03 -1.29
C TRP A 371 1.18 7.26 -2.03
N ARG A 372 0.59 7.90 -3.03
CA ARG A 372 -0.35 7.32 -3.99
C ARG A 372 0.02 7.73 -5.41
N ALA A 373 -0.25 6.87 -6.39
CA ALA A 373 -0.17 7.19 -7.81
C ALA A 373 -1.13 6.31 -8.62
N ASN A 374 -1.31 6.60 -9.90
CA ASN A 374 -1.93 5.66 -10.84
C ASN A 374 -1.02 4.43 -11.05
N LEU A 375 -1.59 3.30 -11.45
CA LEU A 375 -0.82 2.06 -11.73
C LEU A 375 0.20 2.15 -12.87
N ASP A 376 0.19 3.23 -13.66
CA ASP A 376 1.20 3.52 -14.68
C ASP A 376 2.31 4.46 -14.18
N GLY A 377 2.27 4.86 -12.90
CA GLY A 377 3.22 5.78 -12.28
C GLY A 377 2.87 7.27 -12.44
N SER A 378 1.80 7.60 -13.16
CA SER A 378 1.34 8.99 -13.29
C SER A 378 0.64 9.50 -12.02
N ASN A 379 0.55 10.82 -11.89
CA ASN A 379 -0.08 11.52 -10.77
C ASN A 379 0.37 11.08 -9.38
N PRO A 380 1.69 11.06 -9.09
CA PRO A 380 2.18 10.74 -7.75
C PRO A 380 1.89 11.86 -6.75
N GLU A 381 1.41 11.48 -5.57
CA GLU A 381 0.96 12.38 -4.52
C GLU A 381 1.37 11.85 -3.14
N ALA A 382 1.80 12.73 -2.24
CA ALA A 382 2.04 12.38 -0.85
C ALA A 382 0.74 12.56 -0.06
N LEU A 383 0.18 11.47 0.46
CA LEU A 383 -1.10 11.46 1.18
C LEU A 383 -0.93 11.74 2.67
N VAL A 384 -0.01 11.03 3.32
CA VAL A 384 0.30 11.23 4.73
C VAL A 384 1.75 11.68 4.81
N THR A 385 1.97 12.89 5.32
CA THR A 385 3.25 13.61 5.22
C THR A 385 3.93 13.87 6.56
N SER A 386 3.29 13.50 7.67
CA SER A 386 3.79 13.76 9.01
C SER A 386 3.48 12.62 9.97
N GLY A 387 4.33 12.48 10.99
CA GLY A 387 4.16 11.46 12.00
C GLY A 387 4.53 10.06 11.52
N LEU A 388 5.27 9.90 10.42
CA LEU A 388 5.83 8.61 10.02
C LEU A 388 7.34 8.63 10.24
N VAL A 389 7.81 7.82 11.18
CA VAL A 389 9.23 7.74 11.55
C VAL A 389 9.92 6.61 10.81
N ASN A 390 9.27 5.45 10.76
CA ASN A 390 9.85 4.24 10.19
C ASN A 390 8.76 3.29 9.66
N PRO A 391 7.86 3.75 8.76
CA PRO A 391 6.79 2.93 8.23
C PRO A 391 7.35 1.67 7.54
N GLN A 392 6.73 0.52 7.73
CA GLN A 392 7.24 -0.77 7.22
C GLN A 392 6.30 -1.41 6.20
N GLY A 393 5.04 -1.61 6.56
CA GLY A 393 4.03 -2.30 5.77
C GLY A 393 2.77 -1.46 5.55
N ILE A 394 2.02 -1.75 4.49
CA ILE A 394 0.78 -1.07 4.13
C ILE A 394 -0.28 -2.06 3.65
N ALA A 395 -1.52 -1.87 4.08
CA ALA A 395 -2.67 -2.66 3.64
C ALA A 395 -3.87 -1.76 3.35
N LEU A 396 -4.80 -2.25 2.51
CA LEU A 396 -6.01 -1.53 2.13
C LEU A 396 -7.24 -2.35 2.51
N ILE A 397 -8.26 -1.69 3.07
CA ILE A 397 -9.63 -2.22 3.07
C ILE A 397 -10.44 -1.34 2.13
N LEU A 398 -10.90 -1.92 1.03
CA LEU A 398 -11.73 -1.23 0.05
C LEU A 398 -13.19 -1.50 0.39
N THR A 399 -14.02 -0.45 0.43
CA THR A 399 -15.47 -0.57 0.59
C THR A 399 -16.11 -0.57 -0.80
N PRO A 400 -17.00 -1.52 -1.12
CA PRO A 400 -17.67 -1.58 -2.41
C PRO A 400 -18.62 -0.42 -2.70
#